data_AF-A0A3M1JU50-F1
#
_entry.id   AF-A0A3M1JU50-F1
#
_cell.length_a   1.000
_cell.length_b   1.000
_cell.length_c   1.000
_cell.angle_alpha   90.00
_cell.angle_beta   90.00
_cell.angle_gamma   90.00
#
_symmetry.space_group_name_H-M   'P 1'
#
loop_
_entity.id
_entity.type
_entity.pdbx_description
1 polymer ?
#
loop_
_entity_poly.entity_id
_entity_poly.type
_entity_poly.pdbx_seq_one_letter_code
_entity_poly.pdbx_strand_id
1 'polypeptide(L)'
;HDLDVAMGGPGDDDAVARYVADRFSLSDARGENMPLNWVGSEINGDLVMTYQELPNADFRAVVRVYNALLFERFPGQVNQINVECGDSVRTMVFEQAGEREVDLGNHPR
;
A
#
# COMPACT_ATOMS: atom_id res chain seq x y z
N HIS A 1 21.91 -1.14 23.89
CA HIS A 1 21.59 0.27 23.55
C HIS A 1 20.40 0.19 22.63
N ASP A 2 19.24 -0.06 23.22
CA ASP A 2 17.95 -0.12 22.54
C ASP A 2 17.56 1.29 22.16
N LEU A 3 17.62 1.57 20.85
CA LEU A 3 16.97 2.73 20.28
C LEU A 3 15.49 2.37 20.18
N ASP A 4 14.70 2.75 21.18
CA ASP A 4 13.28 3.02 20.98
C ASP A 4 13.19 4.17 19.97
N VAL A 5 13.19 3.83 18.68
CA VAL A 5 12.81 4.75 17.62
C VAL A 5 11.30 4.91 17.74
N ALA A 6 10.87 5.89 18.54
CA ALA A 6 9.54 6.44 18.45
C ALA A 6 9.44 7.20 17.11
N MET A 7 9.22 6.48 16.00
CA MET A 7 8.65 7.09 14.80
C MET A 7 7.21 7.44 15.15
N GLY A 8 7.02 8.63 15.69
CA GLY A 8 5.73 9.07 16.23
C GLY A 8 5.60 10.57 16.38
N GLY A 9 6.57 11.33 15.84
CA GLY A 9 6.42 12.77 15.63
C GLY A 9 5.85 13.06 14.24
N PRO A 10 5.17 14.20 14.04
CA PRO A 10 4.58 14.57 12.75
C PRO A 10 5.60 14.63 11.59
N GLY A 11 6.89 14.76 11.87
CA GLY A 11 7.95 14.74 10.84
C GLY A 11 8.38 13.33 10.38
N ASP A 12 8.18 12.30 11.22
CA ASP A 12 8.52 10.92 10.88
C ASP A 12 7.45 10.30 9.99
N ASP A 13 6.17 10.59 10.30
CA ASP A 13 5.03 10.21 9.46
C ASP A 13 5.15 10.77 8.05
N ASP A 14 5.62 12.02 7.91
CA ASP A 14 5.89 12.64 6.60
C ASP A 14 6.97 11.90 5.81
N ALA A 15 8.03 11.42 6.47
CA ALA A 15 9.11 10.70 5.81
C ALA A 15 8.67 9.31 5.35
N VAL A 16 7.91 8.60 6.19
CA VAL A 16 7.31 7.31 5.84
C VAL A 16 6.32 7.47 4.70
N ALA A 17 5.41 8.44 4.79
CA ALA A 17 4.43 8.72 3.74
C ALA A 17 5.08 8.98 2.38
N ARG A 18 6.13 9.82 2.34
CA ARG A 18 6.89 10.10 1.11
C ARG A 18 7.57 8.85 0.56
N TYR A 19 8.24 8.09 1.43
CA TYR A 19 8.89 6.85 1.03
C TYR A 19 7.90 5.84 0.43
N VAL A 20 6.71 5.73 1.04
CA VAL A 20 5.64 4.86 0.56
C VAL A 20 5.11 5.32 -0.79
N ALA A 21 4.79 6.61 -0.93
CA ALA A 21 4.27 7.18 -2.17
C ALA A 21 5.21 7.01 -3.38
N ASP A 22 6.52 6.99 -3.17
CA ASP A 22 7.51 6.79 -4.23
C ASP A 22 7.59 5.33 -4.73
N ARG A 23 7.13 4.36 -3.93
CA ARG A 23 7.38 2.91 -4.12
C ARG A 23 6.12 2.08 -4.13
N PHE A 24 4.97 2.69 -3.92
CA PHE A 24 3.67 2.05 -3.96
C PHE A 24 2.69 2.96 -4.68
N SER A 25 1.98 2.40 -5.65
CA SER A 25 0.94 3.11 -6.38
C SER A 25 -0.15 2.18 -6.84
N LEU A 26 -1.36 2.75 -6.93
CA LEU A 26 -2.48 2.13 -7.65
C LEU A 26 -2.67 2.87 -8.97
N SER A 27 -2.94 2.13 -10.04
CA SER A 27 -3.40 2.72 -11.31
C SER A 27 -4.62 1.98 -11.83
N ASP A 28 -5.43 2.68 -12.63
CA ASP A 28 -6.60 2.09 -13.25
C ASP A 28 -6.22 1.15 -14.41
N ALA A 29 -7.21 0.51 -15.04
CA ALA A 29 -6.98 -0.38 -16.18
C ALA A 29 -6.36 0.30 -17.42
N ARG A 30 -6.33 1.64 -17.46
CA ARG A 30 -5.69 2.44 -18.52
C ARG A 30 -4.26 2.85 -18.15
N GLY A 31 -3.82 2.54 -16.92
CA GLY A 31 -2.54 2.94 -16.37
C GLY A 31 -2.52 4.34 -15.78
N GLU A 32 -3.68 4.98 -15.61
CA GLU A 32 -3.76 6.29 -14.98
C GLU A 32 -3.61 6.16 -13.45
N ASN A 33 -2.73 6.96 -12.87
CA ASN A 33 -2.43 6.89 -11.45
C ASN A 33 -3.65 7.30 -10.60
N MET A 34 -3.95 6.50 -9.58
CA MET A 34 -5.02 6.74 -8.63
C MET A 34 -4.43 7.48 -7.40
N PRO A 35 -4.85 8.72 -7.12
CA PRO A 35 -4.23 9.54 -6.07
C PRO A 35 -4.67 9.08 -4.69
N LEU A 36 -3.83 8.25 -4.06
CA LEU A 36 -4.06 7.78 -2.70
C LEU A 36 -3.75 8.87 -1.68
N ASN A 37 -4.64 9.02 -0.70
CA ASN A 37 -4.43 9.86 0.46
C ASN A 37 -3.76 9.03 1.56
N TRP A 38 -2.71 9.59 2.17
CA TRP A 38 -2.09 9.02 3.35
C TRP A 38 -3.04 9.13 4.55
N VAL A 39 -3.28 8.02 5.24
CA VAL A 39 -4.08 7.99 6.48
C VAL A 39 -3.17 7.87 7.69
N GLY A 40 -2.12 7.04 7.61
CA GLY A 40 -1.18 6.86 8.71
C GLY A 40 -0.32 5.61 8.57
N SER A 41 0.57 5.40 9.54
CA SER A 41 1.34 4.17 9.67
C SER A 41 1.49 3.76 11.13
N GLU A 42 1.68 2.46 11.34
CA GLU A 42 1.96 1.86 12.63
C GLU A 42 3.19 0.96 12.51
N ILE A 43 3.99 0.92 13.57
CA ILE A 43 5.12 0.00 13.69
C ILE A 43 4.85 -0.90 14.89
N ASN A 44 4.85 -2.20 14.65
CA ASN A 44 4.66 -3.21 15.69
C ASN A 44 5.79 -4.24 15.60
N GLY A 45 6.85 -4.00 16.38
CA GLY A 45 8.10 -4.76 16.27
C GLY A 45 8.70 -4.59 14.88
N ASP A 46 8.84 -5.70 14.15
CA ASP A 46 9.39 -5.73 12.80
C ASP A 46 8.34 -5.48 11.71
N LEU A 47 7.06 -5.33 12.08
CA LEU A 47 5.98 -5.09 11.13
C LEU A 47 5.74 -3.58 10.97
N VAL A 48 5.77 -3.10 9.72
CA VAL A 48 5.31 -1.77 9.35
C VAL A 48 3.97 -1.89 8.65
N MET A 49 2.94 -1.26 9.19
CA MET A 49 1.62 -1.17 8.60
C MET A 49 1.40 0.25 8.08
N THR A 50 0.91 0.38 6.86
CA THR A 50 0.64 1.69 6.23
C THR A 50 -0.78 1.70 5.71
N TYR A 51 -1.50 2.79 5.95
CA TYR A 51 -2.90 2.94 5.59
C TYR A 51 -3.04 4.10 4.62
N GLN A 52 -3.71 3.83 3.50
CA GLN A 52 -4.00 4.79 2.44
C GLN A 52 -5.44 4.61 1.99
N GLU A 53 -6.09 5.71 1.62
CA GLU A 53 -7.46 5.70 1.12
C GLU A 53 -7.56 6.37 -0.26
N LEU A 54 -8.54 5.94 -1.06
CA LEU A 54 -8.89 6.61 -2.31
C LEU A 54 -10.35 7.07 -2.21
N PRO A 55 -10.62 8.37 -2.05
CA PRO A 55 -11.98 8.85 -1.99
C PRO A 55 -12.68 8.66 -3.34
N ASN A 56 -13.93 8.23 -3.30
CA ASN A 56 -14.81 8.08 -4.47
C ASN A 56 -14.29 7.13 -5.57
N ALA A 57 -13.61 6.06 -5.20
CA ALA A 57 -13.19 5.02 -6.15
C ALA A 57 -14.41 4.32 -6.80
N ASP A 58 -14.35 4.04 -8.10
CA ASP A 58 -15.36 3.20 -8.77
C ASP A 58 -15.08 1.72 -8.46
N PHE A 59 -16.02 1.07 -7.78
CA PHE A 59 -15.96 -0.29 -7.24
C PHE A 59 -15.92 -1.40 -8.31
N ARG A 60 -16.03 -1.04 -9.60
CA ARG A 60 -16.08 -2.00 -10.73
C ARG A 60 -14.73 -2.16 -11.46
N ALA A 61 -13.67 -1.56 -10.94
CA ALA A 61 -12.40 -1.48 -11.64
C ALA A 61 -11.47 -2.67 -11.37
N VAL A 62 -10.81 -3.14 -12.43
CA VAL A 62 -9.50 -3.78 -12.33
C VAL A 62 -8.49 -2.68 -12.03
N VAL A 63 -7.69 -2.87 -11.00
CA VAL A 63 -6.61 -1.95 -10.64
C VAL A 63 -5.27 -2.65 -10.75
N ARG A 64 -4.24 -1.89 -11.10
CA ARG A 64 -2.84 -2.31 -11.10
C ARG A 64 -2.18 -1.84 -9.83
N VAL A 65 -1.62 -2.78 -9.09
CA VAL A 65 -0.93 -2.54 -7.83
C VAL A 65 0.56 -2.67 -8.07
N TYR A 66 1.27 -1.55 -8.04
CA TYR A 66 2.73 -1.53 -8.03
C TYR A 66 3.22 -1.47 -6.58
N ASN A 67 4.19 -2.33 -6.27
CA ASN A 67 4.82 -2.37 -4.96
C ASN A 67 6.31 -2.70 -5.09
N ALA A 68 7.14 -1.80 -4.59
CA ALA A 68 8.58 -1.94 -4.48
C ALA A 68 9.09 -1.62 -3.07
N LEU A 69 8.20 -1.54 -2.07
CA LEU A 69 8.56 -1.15 -0.72
C LEU A 69 9.56 -2.13 -0.11
N LEU A 70 10.71 -1.60 0.34
CA LEU A 70 11.67 -2.24 1.24
C LEU A 70 12.50 -3.38 0.64
N PHE A 71 12.19 -3.84 -0.58
CA PHE A 71 12.94 -4.88 -1.28
C PHE A 71 14.40 -4.50 -1.55
N GLU A 72 14.72 -3.21 -1.66
CA GLU A 72 16.10 -2.75 -1.88
C GLU A 72 16.98 -2.85 -0.63
N ARG A 73 16.36 -2.99 0.56
CA ARG A 73 17.07 -3.04 1.84
C ARG A 73 17.03 -4.41 2.50
N PHE A 74 15.94 -5.16 2.32
CA PHE A 74 15.72 -6.41 3.04
C PHE A 74 15.58 -7.59 2.06
N PRO A 75 16.63 -8.40 1.90
CA PRO A 75 16.53 -9.65 1.15
C PRO A 75 15.49 -10.58 1.78
N GLY A 76 14.56 -11.09 0.98
CA GLY A 76 13.46 -11.94 1.47
C GLY A 76 12.30 -11.17 2.10
N GLN A 77 12.23 -9.84 1.90
CA GLN A 77 11.06 -9.03 2.26
C GLN A 77 9.77 -9.66 1.70
N VAL A 78 8.70 -9.63 2.49
CA VAL A 78 7.36 -10.03 2.04
C VAL A 78 6.40 -8.89 2.37
N ASN A 79 5.72 -8.36 1.36
CA ASN A 79 4.69 -7.35 1.54
C ASN A 79 3.33 -7.97 1.29
N GLN A 80 2.45 -7.93 2.29
CA GLN A 80 1.04 -8.23 2.14
C GLN A 80 0.27 -6.93 1.94
N ILE A 81 -0.46 -6.83 0.83
CA ILE A 81 -1.30 -5.69 0.49
C ILE A 81 -2.74 -6.14 0.54
N ASN A 82 -3.54 -5.44 1.35
CA ASN A 82 -4.98 -5.61 1.38
C ASN A 82 -5.62 -4.39 0.73
N VAL A 83 -6.43 -4.61 -0.31
CA VAL A 83 -7.24 -3.56 -0.92
C VAL A 83 -8.69 -3.83 -0.55
N GLU A 84 -9.28 -2.90 0.19
CA GLU A 84 -10.67 -2.96 0.62
C GLU A 84 -11.53 -2.03 -0.24
N CYS A 85 -12.66 -2.55 -0.69
CA CYS A 85 -13.60 -1.85 -1.57
C CYS A 85 -15.03 -2.29 -1.21
N GLY A 86 -15.74 -1.46 -0.42
CA GLY A 86 -17.01 -1.87 0.19
C GLY A 86 -16.81 -3.11 1.07
N ASP A 87 -17.67 -4.13 0.92
CA ASP A 87 -17.57 -5.37 1.70
C ASP A 87 -16.52 -6.37 1.16
N SER A 88 -15.79 -5.99 0.09
CA SER A 88 -14.80 -6.86 -0.54
C SER A 88 -13.38 -6.48 -0.12
N VAL A 89 -12.64 -7.46 0.38
CA VAL A 89 -11.19 -7.36 0.58
C VAL A 89 -10.49 -8.25 -0.44
N ARG A 90 -9.43 -7.72 -1.06
CA ARG A 90 -8.50 -8.46 -1.92
C ARG A 90 -7.12 -8.42 -1.31
N THR A 91 -6.54 -9.59 -1.08
CA THR A 91 -5.20 -9.74 -0.53
C THR A 91 -4.21 -10.16 -1.59
N MET A 92 -3.07 -9.49 -1.64
CA MET A 92 -1.94 -9.80 -2.51
C MET A 92 -0.68 -9.93 -1.69
N VAL A 93 0.18 -10.88 -2.04
CA VAL A 93 1.49 -11.08 -1.42
C VAL A 93 2.58 -10.89 -2.47
N PHE A 94 3.50 -9.97 -2.19
CA PHE A 94 4.67 -9.70 -3.02
C PHE A 94 5.92 -10.18 -2.29
N GLU A 95 6.66 -11.08 -2.94
CA GLU A 95 7.97 -11.57 -2.48
C GLU A 95 9.14 -10.91 -3.26
N GLN A 96 8.79 -10.07 -4.24
CA GLN A 96 9.69 -9.25 -5.03
C GLN A 96 8.96 -7.99 -5.49
N ALA A 97 9.73 -6.94 -5.81
CA ALA A 97 9.19 -5.73 -6.39
C ALA A 97 8.51 -6.00 -7.73
N GLY A 98 7.38 -5.36 -8.00
CA GLY A 98 6.68 -5.52 -9.27
C GLY A 98 5.27 -4.96 -9.27
N GLU A 99 4.52 -5.34 -10.29
CA GLU A 99 3.13 -4.95 -10.50
C GLU A 99 2.23 -6.19 -10.58
N ARG A 100 1.01 -6.08 -10.06
CA ARG A 100 -0.05 -7.09 -10.22
C ARG A 100 -1.40 -6.43 -10.51
N GLU A 101 -2.16 -7.01 -11.42
CA GLU A 101 -3.57 -6.64 -11.61
C GLU A 101 -4.46 -7.37 -10.59
N VAL A 102 -5.45 -6.66 -10.06
CA VAL A 102 -6.46 -7.20 -9.16
C VAL A 102 -7.85 -6.70 -9.56
N ASP A 103 -8.79 -7.63 -9.68
CA ASP A 103 -10.20 -7.30 -9.85
C ASP A 103 -10.84 -7.07 -8.48
N LEU A 104 -11.20 -5.80 -8.20
CA LEU A 104 -11.87 -5.40 -6.96
C LEU A 104 -13.33 -5.88 -6.92
N GLY A 105 -13.89 -6.27 -8.07
CA GLY A 105 -14.96 -7.24 -8.19
C GLY A 105 -16.25 -6.92 -7.44
N ASN A 106 -16.81 -5.72 -7.62
CA ASN A 106 -18.22 -5.45 -7.32
C ASN A 106 -19.06 -5.50 -8.62
N HIS A 107 -19.10 -6.68 -9.26
CA HIS A 107 -19.98 -6.92 -10.41
C HIS A 107 -21.41 -7.12 -9.89
N PRO A 108 -22.41 -6.29 -10.25
CA PRO A 108 -23.79 -6.62 -9.96
C PRO A 108 -24.13 -7.95 -10.61
N ARG A 109 -24.72 -8.87 -9.83
CA ARG A 109 -25.26 -10.14 -10.35
C ARG A 109 -26.35 -9.90 -11.38
#